data_AF-A0A3P6PKP1-F1
#
_entry.id   AF-A0A3P6PKP1-F1
#
_cell.length_a   1.000
_cell.length_b   1.000
_cell.length_c   1.000
_cell.angle_alpha   90.00
_cell.angle_beta   90.00
_cell.angle_gamma   90.00
#
_symmetry.space_group_name_H-M   'P 1'
#
loop_
_entity.id
_entity.type
_entity.pdbx_description
1 polymer ?
#
loop_
_entity_poly.entity_id
_entity_poly.type
_entity_poly.pdbx_seq_one_letter_code
_entity_poly.pdbx_strand_id
1 'polypeptide(L)'
;MEVNVDGQWGTICNRSWTADLARLACNQLGLIMDDEFFENWRIFPSAGDLPMVMDNIRCEEREYDLTKCRHDGVTHGIALSCPPSDVVGIRCAEPRWAGVRYSLLANPPAITGQTSMGHWIIEKAGLFDFRSSEFSAALQIDWNYHSFQYLTIRDNYWNGIDVVYNDLTKKPAIRNSRFEANRRHGFRMRSPGMTIEEVIVSGNGNAGFRYDPRVSVPLQRDIVTWLVRRDQQEMEANNVYVIPNRSITELVVHESQLSQRKFLLARPTTDCPLGWC
;
A
#
# COMPACT_ATOMS: atom_id res chain seq x y z
N MET A 1 8.92 3.87 -31.27
CA MET A 1 7.46 3.75 -31.13
C MET A 1 6.88 3.77 -32.52
N GLU A 2 5.93 2.89 -32.78
CA GLU A 2 5.30 2.75 -34.10
C GLU A 2 3.79 2.92 -33.95
N VAL A 3 3.17 3.57 -34.92
CA VAL A 3 1.73 3.83 -34.96
C VAL A 3 1.17 3.52 -36.34
N ASN A 4 -0.11 3.12 -36.38
CA ASN A 4 -0.85 2.95 -37.61
C ASN A 4 -1.82 4.13 -37.77
N VAL A 5 -1.56 4.98 -38.76
CA VAL A 5 -2.45 6.09 -39.12
C VAL A 5 -3.06 5.77 -40.47
N ASP A 6 -4.38 5.61 -40.51
CA ASP A 6 -5.17 5.32 -41.72
C ASP A 6 -4.62 4.17 -42.59
N GLY A 7 -4.12 3.11 -41.95
CA GLY A 7 -3.61 1.91 -42.63
C GLY A 7 -2.11 1.94 -42.93
N GLN A 8 -1.42 3.05 -42.65
CA GLN A 8 0.03 3.17 -42.81
C GLN A 8 0.76 3.09 -41.47
N TRP A 9 1.65 2.12 -41.33
CA TRP A 9 2.56 2.02 -40.19
C TRP A 9 3.74 2.98 -40.34
N GLY A 10 4.12 3.62 -39.25
CA GLY A 10 5.26 4.52 -39.22
C GLY A 10 5.71 4.96 -37.83
N THR A 11 6.74 5.80 -37.80
CA THR A 11 7.33 6.36 -36.58
C THR A 11 6.83 7.77 -36.27
N ILE A 12 7.06 8.22 -35.03
CA ILE A 12 6.67 9.55 -34.53
C ILE A 12 7.92 10.41 -34.28
N CYS A 13 7.87 11.66 -34.70
CA CYS A 13 8.89 12.67 -34.39
C CYS A 13 8.90 13.07 -32.91
N ASN A 14 10.09 13.18 -32.30
CA ASN A 14 10.23 13.54 -30.89
C ASN A 14 10.08 15.05 -30.58
N ARG A 15 10.02 15.93 -31.58
CA ARG A 15 10.09 17.40 -31.41
C ARG A 15 8.98 17.98 -30.53
N SER A 16 7.77 17.45 -30.63
CA SER A 16 6.61 17.89 -29.83
C SER A 16 6.19 16.87 -28.78
N TRP A 17 7.05 15.88 -28.49
CA TRP A 17 6.70 14.80 -27.60
C TRP A 17 6.75 15.26 -26.13
N THR A 18 5.69 14.99 -25.38
CA THR A 18 5.54 15.43 -23.98
C THR A 18 5.22 14.27 -23.06
N ALA A 19 5.30 14.50 -21.74
CA ALA A 19 4.87 13.53 -20.73
C ALA A 19 3.41 13.11 -20.96
N ASP A 20 2.52 14.06 -21.26
CA ASP A 20 1.10 13.76 -21.41
C ASP A 20 0.83 12.90 -22.65
N LEU A 21 1.57 13.11 -23.75
CA LEU A 21 1.49 12.25 -24.94
C LEU A 21 2.00 10.83 -24.67
N ALA A 22 3.08 10.69 -23.91
CA ALA A 22 3.56 9.37 -23.50
C ALA A 22 2.62 8.67 -22.52
N ARG A 23 1.94 9.41 -21.62
CA ARG A 23 0.91 8.88 -20.72
C ARG A 23 -0.25 8.35 -21.54
N LEU A 24 -0.72 9.14 -22.50
CA LEU A 24 -1.76 8.75 -23.43
C LEU A 24 -1.38 7.47 -24.18
N ALA A 25 -0.17 7.42 -24.76
CA ALA A 25 0.33 6.27 -25.49
C ALA A 25 0.42 4.99 -24.62
N CYS A 26 0.92 5.09 -23.38
CA CYS A 26 0.95 3.95 -22.46
C CYS A 26 -0.47 3.51 -22.08
N ASN A 27 -1.38 4.46 -21.81
CA ASN A 27 -2.76 4.17 -21.46
C ASN A 27 -3.50 3.46 -22.59
N GLN A 28 -3.26 3.83 -23.85
CA GLN A 28 -3.82 3.14 -25.03
C GLN A 28 -3.39 1.67 -25.12
N LEU A 29 -2.22 1.33 -24.57
CA LEU A 29 -1.72 -0.05 -24.47
C LEU A 29 -2.20 -0.79 -23.21
N GLY A 30 -3.02 -0.16 -22.36
CA GLY A 30 -3.44 -0.71 -21.06
C GLY A 30 -2.35 -0.68 -19.99
N LEU A 31 -1.33 0.16 -20.19
CA LEU A 31 -0.18 0.34 -19.31
C LEU A 31 -0.18 1.75 -18.71
N ILE A 32 0.71 2.01 -17.76
CA ILE A 32 0.93 3.34 -17.18
C ILE A 32 2.33 3.85 -17.53
N MET A 33 2.51 5.17 -17.54
CA MET A 33 3.83 5.78 -17.67
C MET A 33 4.70 5.48 -16.45
N ASP A 34 6.00 5.26 -16.68
CA ASP A 34 7.02 5.23 -15.64
C ASP A 34 7.58 6.65 -15.42
N ASP A 35 7.17 7.32 -14.33
CA ASP A 35 7.51 8.72 -14.05
C ASP A 35 9.02 8.95 -13.81
N GLU A 36 9.80 7.92 -13.43
CA GLU A 36 11.26 8.03 -13.21
C GLU A 36 12.06 8.03 -14.53
N PHE A 37 11.52 7.41 -15.58
CA PHE A 37 12.18 7.35 -16.88
C PHE A 37 11.81 8.52 -17.79
N PHE A 38 11.23 9.59 -17.21
CA PHE A 38 10.89 10.81 -17.94
C PHE A 38 12.06 11.31 -18.77
N GLU A 39 13.30 11.31 -18.27
CA GLU A 39 14.48 11.81 -19.01
C GLU A 39 14.97 10.88 -20.14
N ASN A 40 14.43 9.67 -20.26
CA ASN A 40 14.72 8.71 -21.34
C ASN A 40 13.66 8.71 -22.46
N TRP A 41 12.93 9.81 -22.68
CA TRP A 41 12.12 10.02 -23.91
C TRP A 41 12.96 10.02 -25.19
N ARG A 42 14.29 9.96 -25.04
CA ARG A 42 15.30 9.70 -26.07
C ARG A 42 16.05 8.40 -25.80
N ILE A 43 15.32 7.29 -25.66
CA ILE A 43 15.89 6.08 -26.27
C ILE A 43 15.92 6.44 -27.75
N PHE A 44 17.10 6.57 -28.34
CA PHE A 44 17.27 6.67 -29.78
C PHE A 44 17.42 5.24 -30.31
N PRO A 45 16.32 4.46 -30.46
CA PRO A 45 16.43 3.27 -31.28
C PRO A 45 16.87 3.74 -32.67
N SER A 46 17.57 2.89 -33.41
CA SER A 46 17.70 3.10 -34.85
C SER A 46 16.32 3.44 -35.42
N ALA A 47 16.27 4.36 -36.39
CA ALA A 47 15.03 4.80 -37.04
C ALA A 47 14.10 3.64 -37.47
N GLY A 48 14.68 2.46 -37.66
CA GLY A 48 14.04 1.32 -38.29
C GLY A 48 13.91 1.59 -39.78
N ASP A 49 13.15 0.73 -40.45
CA ASP A 49 12.87 0.87 -41.88
C ASP A 49 11.54 1.59 -42.17
N LEU A 50 10.79 1.95 -41.11
CA LEU A 50 9.48 2.55 -41.24
C LEU A 50 9.56 4.08 -41.47
N PRO A 51 8.70 4.64 -42.34
CA PRO A 51 8.66 6.08 -42.57
C PRO A 51 8.13 6.80 -41.34
N MET A 52 8.50 8.07 -41.20
CA MET A 52 7.85 8.93 -40.21
C MET A 52 6.46 9.32 -40.71
N VAL A 53 5.45 9.23 -39.85
CA VAL A 53 4.04 9.45 -40.22
C VAL A 53 3.33 10.52 -39.39
N MET A 54 3.89 10.89 -38.23
CA MET A 54 3.32 11.90 -37.32
C MET A 54 4.40 12.83 -36.75
N ASP A 55 4.08 14.12 -36.67
CA ASP A 55 4.90 15.18 -36.06
C ASP A 55 4.00 16.31 -35.51
N ASN A 56 4.54 17.18 -34.66
CA ASN A 56 3.83 18.33 -34.07
C ASN A 56 2.45 17.96 -33.49
N ILE A 57 2.41 16.85 -32.75
CA ILE A 57 1.20 16.27 -32.16
C ILE A 57 0.66 17.19 -31.07
N ARG A 58 -0.65 17.47 -31.14
CA ARG A 58 -1.40 18.29 -30.18
C ARG A 58 -2.71 17.59 -29.88
N CYS A 59 -2.79 17.03 -28.67
CA CYS A 59 -4.02 16.42 -28.18
C CYS A 59 -4.83 17.42 -27.35
N GLU A 60 -6.16 17.36 -27.46
CA GLU A 60 -7.12 18.02 -26.57
C GLU A 60 -7.43 17.14 -25.33
N GLU A 61 -7.97 17.73 -24.27
CA GLU A 61 -8.19 17.05 -22.97
C GLU A 61 -9.06 15.78 -23.03
N ARG A 62 -9.86 15.62 -24.10
CA ARG A 62 -10.80 14.49 -24.27
C ARG A 62 -10.33 13.45 -25.27
N GLU A 63 -9.16 13.64 -25.87
CA GLU A 63 -8.62 12.69 -26.83
C GLU A 63 -7.89 11.56 -26.10
N TYR A 64 -8.41 10.34 -26.25
CA TYR A 64 -7.83 9.12 -25.71
C TYR A 64 -7.13 8.27 -26.78
N ASP A 65 -7.06 8.79 -28.02
CA ASP A 65 -6.38 8.14 -29.14
C ASP A 65 -5.36 9.08 -29.78
N LEU A 66 -4.07 8.73 -29.65
CA LEU A 66 -2.96 9.49 -30.20
C LEU A 66 -3.08 9.70 -31.72
N THR A 67 -3.67 8.74 -32.45
CA THR A 67 -3.84 8.83 -33.90
C THR A 67 -4.96 9.79 -34.32
N LYS A 68 -5.82 10.19 -33.38
CA LYS A 68 -6.91 11.15 -33.60
C LYS A 68 -6.54 12.58 -33.21
N CYS A 69 -5.51 12.74 -32.37
CA CYS A 69 -4.97 14.05 -32.05
C CYS A 69 -4.56 14.81 -33.30
N ARG A 70 -4.66 16.14 -33.26
CA ARG A 70 -4.16 16.97 -34.36
C ARG A 70 -2.65 16.79 -34.52
N HIS A 71 -2.20 16.44 -35.70
CA HIS A 71 -0.78 16.23 -35.99
C HIS A 71 -0.44 16.58 -37.45
N ASP A 72 0.81 16.92 -37.72
CA ASP A 72 1.35 17.03 -39.08
C ASP A 72 1.70 15.61 -39.60
N GLY A 73 1.62 15.38 -40.92
CA GLY A 73 1.94 14.08 -41.52
C GLY A 73 0.96 13.61 -42.59
N VAL A 74 0.86 12.29 -42.76
CA VAL A 74 0.20 11.60 -43.89
C VAL A 74 -1.25 12.05 -44.10
N THR A 75 -1.98 12.25 -43.01
CA THR A 75 -3.41 12.66 -42.99
C THR A 75 -3.67 14.07 -43.51
N HIS A 76 -2.71 14.99 -43.38
CA HIS A 76 -2.91 16.42 -43.65
C HIS A 76 -2.10 16.92 -44.85
N GLY A 77 -1.33 16.06 -45.52
CA GLY A 77 -0.51 16.44 -46.68
C GLY A 77 0.63 17.43 -46.36
N ILE A 78 1.00 17.55 -45.08
CA ILE A 78 2.07 18.43 -44.61
C ILE A 78 3.38 17.64 -44.60
N ALA A 79 4.42 18.18 -45.25
CA ALA A 79 5.73 17.56 -45.30
C ALA A 79 6.38 17.55 -43.90
N LEU A 80 6.80 16.37 -43.47
CA LEU A 80 7.52 16.16 -42.22
C LEU A 80 8.97 16.63 -42.37
N SER A 81 9.46 17.45 -41.44
CA SER A 81 10.82 18.03 -41.47
C SER A 81 11.76 17.41 -40.43
N CYS A 82 11.37 16.31 -39.82
CA CYS A 82 12.07 15.72 -38.69
C CYS A 82 13.15 14.72 -39.18
N PRO A 83 14.37 14.75 -38.63
CA PRO A 83 15.41 13.78 -38.96
C PRO A 83 14.96 12.33 -38.71
N PRO A 84 15.38 11.34 -39.52
CA PRO A 84 15.05 9.94 -39.27
C PRO A 84 15.53 9.42 -37.90
N SER A 85 16.55 10.03 -37.30
CA SER A 85 17.04 9.68 -35.96
C SER A 85 16.13 10.14 -34.82
N ASP A 86 15.20 11.06 -35.08
CA ASP A 86 14.43 11.74 -34.04
C ASP A 86 13.13 11.00 -33.73
N VAL A 87 13.23 9.69 -33.54
CA VAL A 87 12.12 8.80 -33.23
C VAL A 87 11.84 8.76 -31.73
N VAL A 88 10.56 8.74 -31.37
CA VAL A 88 10.12 8.57 -29.98
C VAL A 88 10.28 7.13 -29.50
N GLY A 89 10.87 6.97 -28.32
CA GLY A 89 10.81 5.75 -27.50
C GLY A 89 10.02 6.02 -26.22
N ILE A 90 9.16 5.09 -25.81
CA ILE A 90 8.47 5.14 -24.52
C ILE A 90 8.73 3.85 -23.72
N ARG A 91 8.74 3.99 -22.40
CA ARG A 91 8.77 2.88 -21.46
C ARG A 91 7.49 2.95 -20.62
N CYS A 92 6.66 1.93 -20.76
CA CYS A 92 5.44 1.78 -19.99
C CYS A 92 5.62 0.67 -18.95
N ALA A 93 4.89 0.79 -17.85
CA ALA A 93 4.82 -0.22 -16.81
C ALA A 93 3.39 -0.76 -16.69
N GLU A 94 3.23 -1.98 -16.19
CA GLU A 94 1.90 -2.49 -15.88
C GLU A 94 1.27 -1.65 -14.76
N PRO A 95 -0.06 -1.39 -14.83
CA PRO A 95 -0.76 -0.69 -13.76
C PRO A 95 -0.70 -1.54 -12.48
N ARG A 96 -0.18 -0.93 -11.41
CA ARG A 96 -0.09 -1.56 -10.10
C ARG A 96 -0.55 -0.60 -9.02
N TRP A 97 -1.11 -1.15 -7.97
CA TRP A 97 -1.57 -0.40 -6.81
C TRP A 97 -0.75 -0.78 -5.57
N ALA A 98 -0.82 0.05 -4.53
CA ALA A 98 -0.03 -0.15 -3.31
C ALA A 98 -0.37 -1.45 -2.55
N GLY A 99 -1.53 -2.04 -2.82
CA GLY A 99 -2.07 -3.15 -2.05
C GLY A 99 -2.87 -2.67 -0.84
N VAL A 100 -3.19 -3.60 0.05
CA VAL A 100 -3.94 -3.33 1.29
C VAL A 100 -2.98 -3.34 2.47
N ARG A 101 -3.11 -2.34 3.33
CA ARG A 101 -2.35 -2.27 4.58
C ARG A 101 -3.28 -2.23 5.79
N TYR A 102 -3.15 -3.23 6.65
CA TYR A 102 -3.72 -3.22 7.99
C TYR A 102 -2.70 -2.68 8.98
N SER A 103 -2.86 -1.40 9.29
CA SER A 103 -2.17 -0.76 10.42
C SER A 103 -2.90 -1.07 11.74
N LEU A 104 -2.59 -0.33 12.80
CA LEU A 104 -3.25 -0.46 14.10
C LEU A 104 -4.70 0.06 14.03
N LEU A 105 -5.69 -0.77 14.36
CA LEU A 105 -7.07 -0.29 14.48
C LEU A 105 -7.22 0.55 15.76
N ALA A 106 -8.01 1.63 15.65
CA ALA A 106 -8.23 2.60 16.73
C ALA A 106 -8.93 2.02 17.97
N ASN A 107 -9.61 0.88 17.87
CA ASN A 107 -10.34 0.26 18.98
C ASN A 107 -9.64 -1.02 19.45
N PRO A 108 -9.35 -1.15 20.76
CA PRO A 108 -8.77 -2.36 21.29
C PRO A 108 -9.72 -3.55 21.06
N PRO A 109 -9.19 -4.73 20.68
CA PRO A 109 -9.98 -5.95 20.44
C PRO A 109 -10.83 -6.39 21.65
N ALA A 110 -10.55 -5.86 22.84
CA ALA A 110 -11.37 -6.06 24.03
C ALA A 110 -12.80 -5.51 23.89
N ILE A 111 -13.04 -4.54 22.99
CA ILE A 111 -14.33 -3.89 22.78
C ILE A 111 -15.03 -4.44 21.54
N THR A 112 -14.29 -4.68 20.45
CA THR A 112 -14.85 -5.04 19.14
C THR A 112 -14.72 -6.52 18.77
N GLY A 113 -14.03 -7.32 19.58
CA GLY A 113 -13.76 -8.73 19.28
C GLY A 113 -12.67 -8.93 18.22
N GLN A 114 -12.37 -10.20 17.93
CA GLN A 114 -11.40 -10.54 16.88
C GLN A 114 -12.05 -10.37 15.50
N THR A 115 -11.49 -9.50 14.66
CA THR A 115 -12.02 -9.29 13.31
C THR A 115 -11.68 -10.50 12.43
N SER A 116 -12.70 -11.03 11.74
CA SER A 116 -12.54 -12.07 10.72
C SER A 116 -12.82 -11.50 9.34
N MET A 117 -12.02 -11.90 8.36
CA MET A 117 -12.10 -11.42 6.97
C MET A 117 -11.93 -12.61 6.04
N GLY A 118 -12.59 -12.60 4.88
CA GLY A 118 -12.36 -13.65 3.92
C GLY A 118 -12.90 -13.39 2.53
N HIS A 119 -12.58 -14.31 1.61
CA HIS A 119 -12.93 -14.25 0.18
C HIS A 119 -12.31 -13.03 -0.52
N TRP A 120 -11.10 -12.65 -0.11
CA TRP A 120 -10.38 -11.55 -0.75
C TRP A 120 -9.56 -12.06 -1.92
N ILE A 121 -9.57 -11.31 -3.01
CA ILE A 121 -8.74 -11.55 -4.17
C ILE A 121 -7.85 -10.30 -4.33
N ILE A 122 -6.53 -10.47 -4.15
CA ILE A 122 -5.55 -9.38 -4.28
C ILE A 122 -4.58 -9.73 -5.40
N GLU A 123 -4.62 -8.91 -6.46
CA GLU A 123 -3.86 -9.09 -7.68
C GLU A 123 -3.22 -7.77 -8.13
N LYS A 124 -2.11 -7.86 -8.87
CA LYS A 124 -1.41 -6.71 -9.47
C LYS A 124 -1.03 -5.61 -8.45
N ALA A 125 -0.78 -5.97 -7.20
CA ALA A 125 -0.33 -5.05 -6.15
C ALA A 125 1.20 -5.08 -5.97
N GLY A 126 1.72 -4.13 -5.20
CA GLY A 126 3.13 -4.00 -4.86
C GLY A 126 3.78 -2.79 -5.52
N LEU A 127 3.28 -1.60 -5.18
CA LEU A 127 3.79 -0.32 -5.66
C LEU A 127 5.17 -0.03 -5.03
N PHE A 128 6.03 0.62 -5.79
CA PHE A 128 7.30 1.14 -5.28
C PHE A 128 7.07 2.49 -4.57
N ASP A 129 7.43 2.60 -3.30
CA ASP A 129 7.47 3.89 -2.60
C ASP A 129 8.85 4.52 -2.80
N PHE A 130 8.91 5.54 -3.67
CA PHE A 130 10.14 6.25 -4.01
C PHE A 130 10.80 6.95 -2.80
N ARG A 131 10.02 7.33 -1.78
CA ARG A 131 10.56 8.02 -0.59
C ARG A 131 11.35 7.07 0.30
N SER A 132 10.94 5.81 0.35
CA SER A 132 11.60 4.77 1.14
C SER A 132 12.47 3.83 0.29
N SER A 133 12.37 3.93 -1.04
CA SER A 133 13.00 3.01 -2.00
C SER A 133 12.66 1.53 -1.73
N GLU A 134 11.43 1.28 -1.28
CA GLU A 134 10.93 -0.06 -0.95
C GLU A 134 9.65 -0.40 -1.72
N PHE A 135 9.49 -1.67 -2.09
CA PHE A 135 8.24 -2.19 -2.64
C PHE A 135 7.30 -2.63 -1.52
N SER A 136 6.02 -2.24 -1.63
CA SER A 136 4.98 -2.70 -0.70
C SER A 136 4.61 -4.16 -0.96
N ALA A 137 4.19 -4.87 0.09
CA ALA A 137 3.53 -6.16 -0.08
C ALA A 137 2.09 -5.95 -0.57
N ALA A 138 1.52 -6.94 -1.24
CA ALA A 138 0.14 -6.88 -1.71
C ALA A 138 -0.87 -6.80 -0.53
N LEU A 139 -0.57 -7.51 0.56
CA LEU A 139 -1.20 -7.36 1.85
C LEU A 139 -0.13 -7.16 2.93
N GLN A 140 -0.08 -5.98 3.53
CA GLN A 140 0.79 -5.71 4.69
C GLN A 140 -0.04 -5.65 5.96
N ILE A 141 0.40 -6.37 7.01
CA ILE A 141 -0.25 -6.34 8.32
C ILE A 141 0.79 -5.94 9.35
N ASP A 142 0.67 -4.72 9.87
CA ASP A 142 1.63 -4.19 10.84
C ASP A 142 1.41 -4.84 12.21
N TRP A 143 0.15 -4.93 12.66
CA TRP A 143 -0.20 -5.55 13.94
C TRP A 143 -1.36 -6.54 13.78
N ASN A 144 -1.02 -7.81 13.68
CA ASN A 144 -1.95 -8.87 13.35
C ASN A 144 -2.57 -9.51 14.58
N TYR A 145 -3.87 -9.33 14.73
CA TYR A 145 -4.71 -10.12 15.64
C TYR A 145 -5.92 -10.67 14.88
N HIS A 146 -5.95 -10.58 13.56
CA HIS A 146 -7.11 -10.92 12.75
C HIS A 146 -7.13 -12.41 12.38
N SER A 147 -8.31 -12.89 11.97
CA SER A 147 -8.44 -14.20 11.32
C SER A 147 -8.85 -14.02 9.88
N PHE A 148 -8.05 -14.56 8.96
CA PHE A 148 -8.32 -14.53 7.53
C PHE A 148 -8.67 -15.93 7.02
N GLN A 149 -9.62 -15.99 6.09
CA GLN A 149 -10.05 -17.24 5.46
C GLN A 149 -10.30 -17.03 3.97
N TYR A 150 -10.00 -18.01 3.12
CA TYR A 150 -10.31 -17.91 1.68
C TYR A 150 -9.65 -16.70 0.98
N LEU A 151 -8.42 -16.35 1.35
CA LEU A 151 -7.66 -15.33 0.62
C LEU A 151 -7.05 -15.93 -0.64
N THR A 152 -7.08 -15.19 -1.75
CA THR A 152 -6.34 -15.48 -2.98
C THR A 152 -5.44 -14.28 -3.27
N ILE A 153 -4.14 -14.42 -2.99
CA ILE A 153 -3.15 -13.37 -3.23
C ILE A 153 -2.20 -13.83 -4.33
N ARG A 154 -2.39 -13.32 -5.54
CA ARG A 154 -1.66 -13.80 -6.71
C ARG A 154 -1.20 -12.72 -7.67
N ASP A 155 -0.21 -13.02 -8.50
CA ASP A 155 0.26 -12.14 -9.58
C ASP A 155 0.65 -10.73 -9.09
N ASN A 156 1.25 -10.65 -7.89
CA ASN A 156 1.71 -9.39 -7.31
C ASN A 156 3.20 -9.15 -7.58
N TYR A 157 3.57 -7.87 -7.68
CA TYR A 157 4.92 -7.46 -8.08
C TYR A 157 5.98 -7.65 -7.00
N TRP A 158 5.57 -7.82 -5.75
CA TRP A 158 6.49 -8.04 -4.65
C TRP A 158 6.09 -9.25 -3.80
N ASN A 159 6.02 -9.09 -2.48
CA ASN A 159 5.52 -10.14 -1.59
C ASN A 159 3.99 -10.20 -1.67
N GLY A 160 3.41 -11.40 -1.59
CA GLY A 160 1.97 -11.57 -1.45
C GLY A 160 1.47 -11.00 -0.12
N ILE A 161 1.95 -11.56 1.00
CA ILE A 161 1.67 -11.01 2.34
C ILE A 161 2.96 -10.73 3.11
N ASP A 162 2.98 -9.64 3.90
CA ASP A 162 4.03 -9.34 4.89
C ASP A 162 3.38 -9.04 6.25
N VAL A 163 3.56 -9.96 7.20
CA VAL A 163 3.07 -9.83 8.58
C VAL A 163 4.22 -9.40 9.48
N VAL A 164 4.13 -8.19 10.03
CA VAL A 164 5.19 -7.58 10.84
C VAL A 164 5.11 -8.08 12.29
N TYR A 165 4.04 -7.77 13.02
CA TYR A 165 3.84 -8.21 14.41
C TYR A 165 2.57 -9.05 14.54
N ASN A 166 2.63 -10.14 15.32
CA ASN A 166 1.46 -10.94 15.69
C ASN A 166 1.12 -10.74 17.17
N ASP A 167 -0.16 -10.64 17.49
CA ASP A 167 -0.67 -10.66 18.85
C ASP A 167 -0.65 -12.09 19.40
N LEU A 168 0.29 -12.35 20.32
CA LEU A 168 0.51 -13.66 20.93
C LEU A 168 -0.65 -14.11 21.83
N THR A 169 -1.50 -13.20 22.28
CA THR A 169 -2.64 -13.51 23.15
C THR A 169 -3.89 -13.88 22.35
N LYS A 170 -4.09 -13.22 21.21
CA LYS A 170 -5.26 -13.42 20.34
C LYS A 170 -5.09 -14.51 19.31
N LYS A 171 -3.85 -14.99 19.09
CA LYS A 171 -3.53 -16.11 18.18
C LYS A 171 -4.19 -15.90 16.80
N PRO A 172 -3.73 -14.91 16.01
CA PRO A 172 -4.24 -14.69 14.65
C PRO A 172 -4.13 -15.97 13.80
N ALA A 173 -4.90 -16.04 12.72
CA ALA A 173 -4.89 -17.22 11.85
C ALA A 173 -5.13 -16.88 10.38
N ILE A 174 -4.47 -17.59 9.47
CA ILE A 174 -4.80 -17.66 8.04
C ILE A 174 -5.22 -19.09 7.71
N ARG A 175 -6.41 -19.25 7.11
CA ARG A 175 -6.98 -20.55 6.73
C ARG A 175 -7.40 -20.59 5.27
N ASN A 176 -7.40 -21.77 4.65
CA ASN A 176 -8.04 -22.00 3.34
C ASN A 176 -7.61 -21.00 2.26
N SER A 177 -6.34 -20.60 2.25
CA SER A 177 -5.86 -19.46 1.45
C SER A 177 -4.79 -19.87 0.44
N ARG A 178 -4.64 -19.09 -0.64
CA ARG A 178 -3.70 -19.33 -1.74
C ARG A 178 -2.79 -18.12 -1.96
N PHE A 179 -1.49 -18.36 -2.05
CA PHE A 179 -0.46 -17.36 -2.34
C PHE A 179 0.36 -17.80 -3.55
N GLU A 180 0.01 -17.29 -4.73
CA GLU A 180 0.44 -17.88 -6.00
C GLU A 180 1.10 -16.85 -6.93
N ALA A 181 2.15 -17.24 -7.68
CA ALA A 181 2.72 -16.38 -8.73
C ALA A 181 3.15 -14.96 -8.30
N ASN A 182 3.44 -14.74 -7.01
CA ASN A 182 3.97 -13.45 -6.55
C ASN A 182 5.45 -13.35 -6.91
N ARG A 183 5.89 -12.22 -7.46
CA ARG A 183 7.25 -12.05 -8.02
C ARG A 183 8.35 -12.27 -6.98
N ARG A 184 8.09 -12.06 -5.68
CA ARG A 184 9.05 -12.33 -4.61
C ARG A 184 8.58 -13.46 -3.70
N HIS A 185 8.14 -13.17 -2.48
CA HIS A 185 7.70 -14.19 -1.54
C HIS A 185 6.18 -14.35 -1.57
N GLY A 186 5.65 -15.58 -1.49
CA GLY A 186 4.20 -15.76 -1.36
C GLY A 186 3.71 -15.26 0.01
N PHE A 187 4.41 -15.70 1.06
CA PHE A 187 4.10 -15.40 2.45
C PHE A 187 5.36 -14.99 3.20
N ARG A 188 5.41 -13.76 3.71
CA ARG A 188 6.47 -13.29 4.60
C ARG A 188 5.94 -13.02 6.01
N MET A 189 6.69 -13.45 7.01
CA MET A 189 6.37 -13.25 8.42
C MET A 189 7.60 -12.83 9.21
N ARG A 190 7.44 -11.88 10.13
CA ARG A 190 8.54 -11.36 10.97
C ARG A 190 8.36 -11.63 12.46
N SER A 191 7.14 -11.98 12.88
CA SER A 191 6.79 -12.30 14.25
C SER A 191 6.14 -13.69 14.34
N PRO A 192 6.48 -14.52 15.34
CA PRO A 192 5.80 -15.81 15.54
C PRO A 192 4.40 -15.61 16.17
N GLY A 193 3.60 -16.67 16.24
CA GLY A 193 2.34 -16.68 17.01
C GLY A 193 1.05 -16.61 16.18
N MET A 194 1.11 -16.93 14.90
CA MET A 194 -0.06 -17.09 14.02
C MET A 194 -0.26 -18.55 13.62
N THR A 195 -1.52 -18.98 13.51
CA THR A 195 -1.90 -20.28 12.95
C THR A 195 -1.99 -20.19 11.42
N ILE A 196 -1.39 -21.15 10.73
CA ILE A 196 -1.45 -21.28 9.27
C ILE A 196 -1.99 -22.67 8.97
N GLU A 197 -3.15 -22.75 8.31
CA GLU A 197 -3.90 -23.99 8.12
C GLU A 197 -4.48 -24.03 6.70
N GLU A 198 -4.33 -25.15 5.99
CA GLU A 198 -4.89 -25.32 4.64
C GLU A 198 -4.48 -24.18 3.67
N VAL A 199 -3.19 -23.82 3.69
CA VAL A 199 -2.64 -22.76 2.83
C VAL A 199 -1.83 -23.37 1.70
N ILE A 200 -2.13 -22.95 0.47
CA ILE A 200 -1.37 -23.31 -0.73
C ILE A 200 -0.45 -22.16 -1.10
N VAL A 201 0.83 -22.46 -1.33
CA VAL A 201 1.82 -21.47 -1.74
C VAL A 201 2.64 -22.02 -2.89
N SER A 202 2.46 -21.49 -4.10
CA SER A 202 3.05 -22.05 -5.32
C SER A 202 3.45 -21.00 -6.34
N GLY A 203 4.47 -21.29 -7.16
CA GLY A 203 4.87 -20.42 -8.27
C GLY A 203 5.42 -19.04 -7.89
N ASN A 204 5.78 -18.81 -6.62
CA ASN A 204 6.35 -17.52 -6.19
C ASN A 204 7.83 -17.42 -6.58
N GLY A 205 8.28 -16.24 -7.00
CA GLY A 205 9.58 -16.05 -7.67
C GLY A 205 10.81 -16.20 -6.77
N ASN A 206 10.67 -16.16 -5.45
CA ASN A 206 11.78 -16.35 -4.51
C ASN A 206 11.51 -17.45 -3.48
N ALA A 207 10.63 -17.20 -2.50
CA ALA A 207 10.30 -18.20 -1.48
C ALA A 207 8.79 -18.34 -1.37
N GLY A 208 8.28 -19.56 -1.18
CA GLY A 208 6.88 -19.74 -0.83
C GLY A 208 6.59 -19.07 0.51
N PHE A 209 7.21 -19.58 1.56
CA PHE A 209 7.14 -19.01 2.91
C PHE A 209 8.51 -18.49 3.37
N ARG A 210 8.56 -17.28 3.93
CA ARG A 210 9.78 -16.64 4.43
C ARG A 210 9.56 -16.09 5.83
N TYR A 211 10.27 -16.65 6.81
CA TYR A 211 10.40 -16.04 8.13
C TYR A 211 11.68 -15.19 8.21
N ASP A 212 11.55 -13.92 8.54
CA ASP A 212 12.67 -12.99 8.74
C ASP A 212 12.29 -11.93 9.78
N PRO A 213 12.77 -12.04 11.03
CA PRO A 213 12.33 -11.17 12.11
C PRO A 213 12.91 -9.75 12.06
N ARG A 214 13.75 -9.44 11.07
CA ARG A 214 14.33 -8.10 10.94
C ARG A 214 13.25 -7.09 10.55
N VAL A 215 13.12 -6.02 11.32
CA VAL A 215 12.30 -4.84 10.98
C VAL A 215 13.26 -3.68 10.71
N SER A 216 13.17 -3.08 9.54
CA SER A 216 14.06 -1.98 9.15
C SER A 216 13.67 -0.69 9.89
N VAL A 217 14.63 0.21 10.10
CA VAL A 217 14.37 1.53 10.70
C VAL A 217 13.32 2.33 9.91
N PRO A 218 13.34 2.38 8.56
CA PRO A 218 12.28 3.00 7.78
C PRO A 218 10.90 2.40 8.05
N LEU A 219 10.77 1.07 8.01
CA LEU A 219 9.50 0.39 8.28
C LEU A 219 8.99 0.67 9.69
N GLN A 220 9.86 0.66 10.70
CA GLN A 220 9.47 0.96 12.07
C GLN A 220 8.98 2.42 12.23
N ARG A 221 9.68 3.38 11.59
CA ARG A 221 9.25 4.79 11.62
C ARG A 221 7.90 4.97 10.94
N ASP A 222 7.75 4.36 9.77
CA ASP A 222 6.52 4.41 9.00
C ASP A 222 5.34 3.83 9.81
N ILE A 223 5.45 2.64 10.42
CA ILE A 223 4.41 2.07 11.30
C ILE A 223 4.02 3.04 12.43
N VAL A 224 5.00 3.67 13.07
CA VAL A 224 4.74 4.63 14.16
C VAL A 224 4.02 5.89 13.69
N THR A 225 4.15 6.30 12.43
CA THR A 225 3.43 7.47 11.91
C THR A 225 1.90 7.28 11.87
N TRP A 226 1.43 6.03 11.84
CA TRP A 226 0.01 5.70 11.88
C TRP A 226 -0.58 5.70 13.30
N LEU A 227 0.28 5.75 14.32
CA LEU A 227 -0.18 5.90 15.69
C LEU A 227 -0.49 7.37 15.95
N VAL A 228 -1.77 7.66 16.20
CA VAL A 228 -2.13 8.94 16.82
C VAL A 228 -1.49 8.93 18.20
N ARG A 229 -0.44 9.75 18.37
CA ARG A 229 -0.01 10.17 19.70
C ARG A 229 -1.13 11.02 20.26
N ARG A 230 -2.15 10.37 20.82
CA ARG A 230 -2.87 11.01 21.90
C ARG A 230 -1.82 11.13 22.97
N ASP A 231 -1.46 12.36 23.32
CA ASP A 231 -1.09 12.60 24.69
C ASP A 231 -2.25 12.01 25.48
N GLN A 232 -2.10 10.77 25.96
CA GLN A 232 -2.61 10.50 27.28
C GLN A 232 -2.01 11.65 28.04
N GLN A 233 -2.83 12.64 28.41
CA GLN A 233 -2.59 13.38 29.64
C GLN A 233 -2.06 12.30 30.55
N GLU A 234 -0.79 12.43 30.95
CA GLU A 234 -0.18 11.55 31.94
C GLU A 234 -1.33 11.18 32.85
N MET A 235 -1.67 9.90 32.98
CA MET A 235 -2.70 9.52 33.95
C MET A 235 -2.21 10.14 35.24
N GLU A 236 -2.71 11.34 35.53
CA GLU A 236 -2.04 12.21 36.45
C GLU A 236 -2.11 11.38 37.72
N ALA A 237 -1.05 11.42 38.50
CA ALA A 237 -1.05 10.90 39.85
C ALA A 237 -2.22 11.46 40.72
N ASN A 238 -3.12 12.27 40.15
CA ASN A 238 -4.43 12.70 40.60
C ASN A 238 -5.49 11.60 40.80
N ASN A 239 -5.25 10.33 40.47
CA ASN A 239 -6.14 9.25 40.91
C ASN A 239 -5.95 8.88 42.40
N VAL A 240 -5.00 9.50 43.11
CA VAL A 240 -4.90 9.39 44.57
C VAL A 240 -5.86 10.41 45.20
N TYR A 241 -7.09 9.98 45.44
CA TYR A 241 -8.03 10.76 46.26
C TYR A 241 -7.72 10.57 47.73
N VAL A 242 -7.28 11.65 48.40
CA VAL A 242 -7.11 11.67 49.85
C VAL A 242 -8.50 11.78 50.48
N ILE A 243 -8.94 10.71 51.13
CA ILE A 243 -10.18 10.72 51.91
C ILE A 243 -9.95 11.69 53.08
N PRO A 244 -10.74 12.78 53.21
CA PRO A 244 -10.54 13.72 54.30
C PRO A 244 -10.79 13.03 55.64
N ASN A 245 -9.99 13.35 56.66
CA ASN A 245 -10.09 12.79 58.00
C ASN A 245 -11.27 13.40 58.78
N ARG A 246 -12.48 13.17 58.28
CA ARG A 246 -13.76 13.54 58.89
C ARG A 246 -14.78 12.43 58.58
N SER A 247 -15.86 12.33 59.36
CA SER A 247 -16.91 11.37 59.08
C SER A 247 -17.57 11.65 57.73
N ILE A 248 -17.49 10.70 56.81
CA ILE A 248 -18.16 10.74 55.51
C ILE A 248 -19.32 9.75 55.59
N THR A 249 -20.54 10.25 55.43
CA THR A 249 -21.78 9.44 55.55
C THR A 249 -22.26 8.89 54.21
N GLU A 250 -21.79 9.43 53.09
CA GLU A 250 -22.24 9.03 51.75
C GLU A 250 -21.10 9.15 50.75
N LEU A 251 -20.95 8.13 49.89
CA LEU A 251 -19.94 8.10 48.84
C LEU A 251 -20.65 7.77 47.51
N VAL A 252 -20.78 8.77 46.65
CA VAL A 252 -21.49 8.65 45.37
C VAL A 252 -20.46 8.45 44.26
N VAL A 253 -20.60 7.35 43.52
CA VAL A 253 -19.76 7.04 42.36
C VAL A 253 -20.56 7.33 41.09
N HIS A 254 -20.06 8.23 40.25
CA HIS A 254 -20.66 8.50 38.95
C HIS A 254 -20.02 7.63 37.86
N GLU A 255 -20.84 6.95 37.06
CA GLU A 255 -20.34 6.16 35.93
C GLU A 255 -19.69 7.07 34.88
N SER A 256 -18.46 6.75 34.52
CA SER A 256 -17.79 7.39 33.39
C SER A 256 -18.39 6.84 32.09
N GLN A 257 -18.62 7.73 31.11
CA GLN A 257 -19.04 7.41 29.73
C GLN A 257 -18.13 6.40 28.99
N LEU A 258 -17.01 5.99 29.59
CA LEU A 258 -15.99 5.11 29.01
C LEU A 258 -16.09 3.63 29.40
N SER A 259 -17.15 3.18 30.11
CA SER A 259 -17.35 1.77 30.51
C SER A 259 -16.11 1.10 31.14
N GLN A 260 -15.23 1.88 31.78
CA GLN A 260 -14.05 1.36 32.46
C GLN A 260 -14.42 0.95 33.88
N ARG A 261 -14.15 -0.30 34.27
CA ARG A 261 -14.21 -0.74 35.66
C ARG A 261 -13.09 -0.05 36.44
N LYS A 262 -13.45 0.84 37.37
CA LYS A 262 -12.50 1.47 38.30
C LYS A 262 -12.59 0.80 39.66
N PHE A 263 -11.45 0.59 40.30
CA PHE A 263 -11.36 0.03 41.64
C PHE A 263 -10.90 1.13 42.61
N LEU A 264 -11.56 1.24 43.76
CA LEU A 264 -11.06 2.03 44.88
C LEU A 264 -10.15 1.13 45.72
N LEU A 265 -8.87 1.47 45.79
CA LEU A 265 -7.88 0.78 46.62
C LEU A 265 -7.47 1.73 47.75
N ALA A 266 -7.92 1.44 48.97
CA ALA A 266 -7.46 2.16 50.15
C ALA A 266 -6.21 1.48 50.73
N ARG A 267 -5.21 2.28 51.12
CA ARG A 267 -4.03 1.82 51.85
C ARG A 267 -4.10 2.38 53.27
N PRO A 268 -3.83 1.58 54.32
CA PRO A 268 -3.70 2.11 55.67
C PRO A 268 -2.61 3.16 55.74
N THR A 269 -2.93 4.28 56.37
CA THR A 269 -1.97 5.35 56.71
C THR A 269 -1.83 5.43 58.22
N THR A 270 -0.84 6.19 58.70
CA THR A 270 -0.70 6.49 60.15
C THR A 270 -1.94 7.18 60.72
N ASP A 271 -2.70 7.88 59.88
CA ASP A 271 -3.90 8.62 60.25
C ASP A 271 -5.17 7.76 60.19
N CYS A 272 -5.13 6.60 59.51
CA CYS A 272 -6.23 5.66 59.40
C CYS A 272 -5.74 4.20 59.32
N PRO A 273 -5.48 3.55 60.47
CA PRO A 273 -5.16 2.13 60.53
C PRO A 273 -6.41 1.28 60.26
N LEU A 274 -6.25 0.19 59.50
CA LEU A 274 -7.34 -0.69 59.05
C LEU A 274 -8.30 -1.04 60.20
N GLY A 275 -9.55 -0.58 60.08
CA GLY A 275 -10.66 -0.97 60.95
C GLY A 275 -11.41 0.17 61.65
N TRP A 276 -10.91 1.42 61.61
CA TRP A 276 -11.52 2.54 62.37
C TRP A 276 -11.54 3.88 61.61
N CYS A 277 -11.73 3.81 60.29
CA CYS A 277 -12.39 4.82 59.47
C CYS A 277 -13.26 4.08 58.43
#